data_AF-A0A529PJN7-F1
#
_entry.id   AF-A0A529PJN7-F1
#
_cell.length_a   1.000
_cell.length_b   1.000
_cell.length_c   1.000
_cell.angle_alpha   90.00
_cell.angle_beta   90.00
_cell.angle_gamma   90.00
#
_symmetry.space_group_name_H-M   'P 1'
#
loop_
_entity.id
_entity.type
_entity.pdbx_description
1 polymer ?
#
loop_
_entity_poly.entity_id
_entity_poly.type
_entity_poly.pdbx_seq_one_letter_code
_entity_poly.pdbx_strand_id
1 'polypeptide(L)'
;PISSPYLEVSDDLRIRTPYSKTVFEELRTVPWASWDEELRAWRVPFRSFEELRRRWPRIEKAAQQAEPEERKRRRDAAKNSEGDKVARLRNAERRRRRYPLPVEHLPPVGKPVATEQYGIVVFNEVSGELVEARDLTASYPNAACANADYIWGRWRSATLSELVRTWPARSPPGAHERSRGWWQPTLPELRVARQNARSMERRKHSRELSRVR
;
A
#
# COMPACT_ATOMS: atom_id res chain seq x y z
N PRO A 1 -33.21 -8.08 30.82
CA PRO A 1 -33.48 -7.92 29.37
C PRO A 1 -32.27 -7.27 28.68
N ILE A 2 -31.81 -7.85 27.56
CA ILE A 2 -30.79 -7.20 26.72
C ILE A 2 -31.54 -6.16 25.88
N SER A 3 -31.23 -4.87 26.05
CA SER A 3 -31.80 -3.80 25.24
C SER A 3 -30.69 -3.28 24.32
N SER A 4 -30.76 -3.65 23.04
CA SER A 4 -29.76 -3.25 22.05
C SER A 4 -30.43 -3.03 20.70
N PRO A 5 -30.02 -2.01 19.91
CA PRO A 5 -30.62 -1.72 18.60
C PRO A 5 -30.40 -2.84 17.57
N TYR A 6 -29.52 -3.79 17.87
CA TYR A 6 -29.19 -4.91 16.98
C TYR A 6 -29.93 -6.21 17.32
N LEU A 7 -30.73 -6.22 18.40
CA LEU A 7 -31.49 -7.38 18.87
C LEU A 7 -33.00 -7.11 18.76
N GLU A 8 -33.68 -7.93 17.98
CA GLU A 8 -35.13 -7.92 17.81
C GLU A 8 -35.70 -9.21 18.45
N VAL A 9 -36.65 -9.06 19.37
CA VAL A 9 -37.29 -10.20 20.06
C VAL A 9 -38.61 -10.50 19.35
N SER A 10 -38.75 -11.72 18.83
CA SER A 10 -39.97 -12.24 18.20
C SER A 10 -40.27 -13.64 18.78
N ASP A 11 -40.78 -14.57 17.99
CA ASP A 11 -40.91 -15.99 18.40
C ASP A 11 -39.54 -16.65 18.67
N ASP A 12 -38.46 -16.03 18.16
CA ASP A 12 -37.06 -16.31 18.43
C ASP A 12 -36.28 -14.98 18.60
N LEU A 13 -35.03 -15.04 19.04
CA LEU A 13 -34.14 -13.88 19.08
C LEU A 13 -33.53 -13.65 17.69
N ARG A 14 -33.77 -12.48 17.11
CA ARG A 14 -33.25 -12.08 15.79
C ARG A 14 -32.18 -11.02 15.95
N ILE A 15 -31.01 -11.25 15.34
CA ILE A 15 -29.87 -10.35 15.44
C ILE A 15 -29.57 -9.76 14.07
N ARG A 16 -29.74 -8.44 13.94
CA ARG A 16 -29.52 -7.66 12.71
C ARG A 16 -28.31 -6.75 12.88
N THR A 17 -27.12 -7.30 12.69
CA THR A 17 -25.85 -6.54 12.80
C THR A 17 -25.21 -6.30 11.44
N PRO A 18 -24.47 -5.19 11.25
CA PRO A 18 -23.58 -5.01 10.09
C PRO A 18 -22.56 -6.15 9.97
N TYR A 19 -22.15 -6.47 8.73
CA TYR A 19 -21.19 -7.55 8.50
C TYR A 19 -19.84 -7.27 9.16
N SER A 20 -19.49 -8.14 10.11
CA SER A 20 -18.22 -8.14 10.83
C SER A 20 -17.77 -9.58 11.05
N LYS A 21 -16.52 -9.88 10.70
CA LYS A 21 -15.94 -11.22 10.89
C LYS A 21 -15.99 -11.65 12.36
N THR A 22 -15.72 -10.73 13.27
CA THR A 22 -15.78 -10.97 14.73
C THR A 22 -17.19 -11.25 15.20
N VAL A 23 -18.20 -10.51 14.70
CA VAL A 23 -19.61 -10.79 15.04
C VAL A 23 -20.02 -12.18 14.55
N PHE A 24 -19.62 -12.53 13.32
CA PHE A 24 -19.90 -13.84 12.73
C PHE A 24 -19.26 -14.99 13.54
N GLU A 25 -18.00 -14.85 13.95
CA GLU A 25 -17.28 -15.84 14.76
C GLU A 25 -17.92 -16.04 16.14
N GLU A 26 -18.32 -14.95 16.81
CA GLU A 26 -19.00 -15.00 18.11
C GLU A 26 -20.39 -15.64 17.99
N LEU A 27 -21.17 -15.32 16.94
CA LEU A 27 -22.49 -15.89 16.71
C LEU A 27 -22.46 -17.37 16.32
N ARG A 28 -21.46 -17.80 15.56
CA ARG A 28 -21.27 -19.23 15.23
C ARG A 28 -20.95 -20.08 16.46
N THR A 29 -20.44 -19.46 17.52
CA THR A 29 -20.12 -20.13 18.79
C THR A 29 -21.35 -20.30 19.67
N VAL A 30 -22.44 -19.55 19.41
CA VAL A 30 -23.71 -19.70 20.13
C VAL A 30 -24.41 -20.97 19.61
N PRO A 31 -24.73 -21.94 20.49
CA PRO A 31 -25.34 -23.17 20.02
C PRO A 31 -26.76 -22.91 19.48
N TRP A 32 -27.11 -23.64 18.42
CA TRP A 32 -28.38 -23.48 17.67
C TRP A 32 -28.59 -22.11 17.00
N ALA A 33 -27.57 -21.24 16.98
CA ALA A 33 -27.61 -20.04 16.16
C ALA A 33 -27.50 -20.43 14.68
N SER A 34 -28.42 -19.91 13.87
CA SER A 34 -28.45 -20.12 12.43
C SER A 34 -28.60 -18.79 11.71
N TRP A 35 -27.99 -18.70 10.52
CA TRP A 35 -28.21 -17.56 9.65
C TRP A 35 -29.48 -17.79 8.84
N ASP A 36 -30.39 -16.82 8.86
CA ASP A 36 -31.60 -16.81 8.07
C ASP A 36 -31.38 -15.88 6.86
N GLU A 37 -31.33 -16.47 5.65
CA GLU A 37 -31.09 -15.73 4.41
C GLU A 37 -32.28 -14.83 4.02
N GLU A 38 -33.51 -15.24 4.36
CA GLU A 38 -34.74 -14.52 4.01
C GLU A 38 -34.90 -13.27 4.88
N LEU A 39 -34.69 -13.41 6.20
CA LEU A 39 -34.73 -12.29 7.14
C LEU A 39 -33.44 -11.47 7.16
N ARG A 40 -32.37 -11.98 6.52
CA ARG A 40 -31.00 -11.45 6.58
C ARG A 40 -30.55 -11.18 8.03
N ALA A 41 -30.86 -12.12 8.91
CA ALA A 41 -30.64 -12.00 10.34
C ALA A 41 -30.18 -13.34 10.93
N TRP A 42 -29.46 -13.28 12.05
CA TRP A 42 -29.20 -14.49 12.82
C TRP A 42 -30.42 -14.83 13.67
N ARG A 43 -30.87 -16.07 13.58
CA ARG A 43 -31.93 -16.63 14.41
C ARG A 43 -31.29 -17.43 15.54
N VAL A 44 -31.61 -17.05 16.77
CA VAL A 44 -31.14 -17.71 17.99
C VAL A 44 -32.35 -18.12 18.81
N PRO A 45 -32.58 -19.44 19.01
CA PRO A 45 -33.69 -19.90 19.83
C PRO A 45 -33.54 -19.44 21.29
N PHE A 46 -34.66 -19.20 22.00
CA PHE A 46 -34.64 -18.72 23.39
C PHE A 46 -33.84 -19.60 24.36
N ARG A 47 -33.75 -20.91 24.11
CA ARG A 47 -32.91 -21.84 24.90
C ARG A 47 -31.42 -21.45 24.94
N SER A 48 -30.96 -20.71 23.93
CA SER A 48 -29.57 -20.22 23.82
C SER A 48 -29.41 -18.80 24.35
N PHE A 49 -30.44 -18.23 24.97
CA PHE A 49 -30.44 -16.84 25.44
C PHE A 49 -29.33 -16.56 26.45
N GLU A 50 -29.07 -17.46 27.40
CA GLU A 50 -28.03 -17.27 28.41
C GLU A 50 -26.62 -17.24 27.79
N GLU A 51 -26.36 -18.11 26.80
CA GLU A 51 -25.10 -18.12 26.06
C GLU A 51 -24.93 -16.88 25.16
N LEU A 52 -26.03 -16.43 24.55
CA LEU A 52 -26.06 -15.18 23.80
C LEU A 52 -25.81 -13.98 24.73
N ARG A 53 -26.45 -13.94 25.90
CA ARG A 53 -26.34 -12.87 26.90
C ARG A 53 -24.91 -12.72 27.41
N ARG A 54 -24.21 -13.83 27.64
CA ARG A 54 -22.79 -13.82 28.04
C ARG A 54 -21.89 -13.21 26.97
N ARG A 55 -22.16 -13.47 25.68
CA ARG A 55 -21.35 -13.00 24.55
C ARG A 55 -21.81 -11.64 23.99
N TRP A 56 -23.01 -11.19 24.33
CA TRP A 56 -23.62 -9.98 23.81
C TRP A 56 -22.72 -8.74 23.88
N PRO A 57 -22.01 -8.46 24.99
CA PRO A 57 -21.14 -7.28 25.05
C PRO A 57 -20.02 -7.29 23.99
N ARG A 58 -19.52 -8.47 23.61
CA ARG A 58 -18.50 -8.61 22.55
C ARG A 58 -19.12 -8.43 21.18
N ILE A 59 -20.29 -9.02 20.95
CA ILE A 59 -21.04 -8.91 19.69
C ILE A 59 -21.42 -7.45 19.44
N GLU A 60 -21.98 -6.77 20.44
CA GLU A 60 -22.40 -5.36 20.36
C GLU A 60 -21.21 -4.44 20.11
N LYS A 61 -20.11 -4.60 20.86
CA LYS A 61 -18.87 -3.84 20.63
C LYS A 61 -18.32 -4.08 19.23
N ALA A 62 -18.34 -5.32 18.74
CA ALA A 62 -17.87 -5.66 17.41
C ALA A 62 -18.80 -5.14 16.30
N ALA A 63 -20.12 -5.06 16.55
CA ALA A 63 -21.11 -4.49 15.65
C ALA A 63 -20.96 -2.96 15.56
N GLN A 64 -20.83 -2.26 16.68
CA GLN A 64 -20.56 -0.82 16.74
C GLN A 64 -19.24 -0.46 16.03
N GLN A 65 -18.18 -1.25 16.26
CA GLN A 65 -16.89 -1.06 15.56
C GLN A 65 -17.01 -1.30 14.05
N ALA A 66 -17.89 -2.21 13.62
CA ALA A 66 -18.09 -2.53 12.22
C ALA A 66 -19.01 -1.54 11.49
N GLU A 67 -19.69 -0.67 12.24
CA GLU A 67 -20.55 0.37 11.70
C GLU A 67 -19.76 1.23 10.69
N PRO A 68 -20.35 1.54 9.51
CA PRO A 68 -19.68 2.29 8.46
C PRO A 68 -19.08 3.62 8.95
N GLU A 69 -19.73 4.26 9.92
CA GLU A 69 -19.29 5.52 10.51
C GLU A 69 -18.03 5.36 11.36
N GLU A 70 -17.93 4.31 12.18
CA GLU A 70 -16.75 4.05 13.01
C GLU A 70 -15.57 3.53 12.18
N ARG A 71 -15.85 2.79 11.08
CA ARG A 71 -14.84 2.47 10.06
C ARG A 71 -14.33 3.72 9.36
N LYS A 72 -15.20 4.67 9.04
CA LYS A 72 -14.83 5.96 8.43
C LYS A 72 -14.00 6.80 9.40
N ARG A 73 -14.43 6.92 10.66
CA ARG A 73 -13.66 7.60 11.73
C ARG A 73 -12.27 7.01 11.92
N ARG A 74 -12.13 5.68 11.95
CA ARG A 74 -10.80 5.02 12.02
C ARG A 74 -9.95 5.25 10.78
N ARG A 75 -10.54 5.25 9.59
CA ARG A 75 -9.83 5.60 8.34
C ARG A 75 -9.39 7.07 8.33
N ASP A 76 -10.24 7.98 8.80
CA ASP A 76 -9.95 9.42 8.87
C ASP A 76 -8.89 9.73 9.95
N ALA A 77 -8.95 9.06 11.11
CA ALA A 77 -7.91 9.12 12.13
C ALA A 77 -6.58 8.55 11.64
N ALA A 78 -6.59 7.43 10.91
CA ALA A 78 -5.39 6.87 10.28
C ALA A 78 -4.85 7.78 9.18
N LYS A 79 -5.72 8.43 8.39
CA LYS A 79 -5.36 9.44 7.38
C LYS A 79 -4.62 10.64 7.98
N ASN A 80 -4.94 11.02 9.21
CA ASN A 80 -4.34 12.19 9.85
C ASN A 80 -3.07 11.86 10.65
N SER A 81 -2.66 10.59 10.69
CA SER A 81 -1.39 10.19 11.27
C SER A 81 -0.23 10.88 10.54
N GLU A 82 0.78 11.29 11.30
CA GLU A 82 2.04 11.83 10.76
C GLU A 82 2.68 10.88 9.74
N GLY A 83 2.55 9.56 9.94
CA GLY A 83 3.02 8.57 8.98
C GLY A 83 2.34 8.66 7.61
N ASP A 84 1.03 8.92 7.58
CA ASP A 84 0.30 9.11 6.31
C ASP A 84 0.66 10.44 5.65
N LYS A 85 0.87 11.51 6.42
CA LYS A 85 1.34 12.80 5.89
C LYS A 85 2.70 12.65 5.20
N VAL A 86 3.66 12.00 5.86
CA VAL A 86 4.99 11.72 5.27
C VAL A 86 4.87 10.81 4.04
N ALA A 87 4.02 9.78 4.09
CA ALA A 87 3.79 8.90 2.95
C ALA A 87 3.16 9.64 1.76
N ARG A 88 2.23 10.57 2.00
CA ARG A 88 1.62 11.43 0.97
C ARG A 88 2.65 12.36 0.35
N LEU A 89 3.50 13.01 1.15
CA LEU A 89 4.58 13.87 0.65
C LEU A 89 5.55 13.07 -0.23
N ARG A 90 6.00 11.91 0.24
CA ARG A 90 6.86 10.99 -0.55
C ARG A 90 6.19 10.53 -1.84
N ASN A 91 4.90 10.20 -1.80
CA ASN A 91 4.15 9.79 -2.99
C ASN A 91 3.91 10.95 -3.96
N ALA A 92 3.64 12.15 -3.46
CA ALA A 92 3.52 13.35 -4.28
C ALA A 92 4.84 13.66 -4.99
N GLU A 93 5.97 13.55 -4.28
CA GLU A 93 7.30 13.74 -4.85
C GLU A 93 7.61 12.67 -5.91
N ARG A 94 7.32 11.39 -5.62
CA ARG A 94 7.46 10.30 -6.60
C ARG A 94 6.65 10.54 -7.88
N ARG A 95 5.48 11.20 -7.79
CA ARG A 95 4.64 11.53 -8.97
C ARG A 95 5.26 12.62 -9.84
N ARG A 96 6.11 13.48 -9.29
CA ARG A 96 6.86 14.49 -10.07
C ARG A 96 7.89 13.84 -11.00
N ARG A 97 8.29 12.59 -10.72
CA ARG A 97 9.23 11.79 -11.53
C ARG A 97 10.56 12.50 -11.78
N ARG A 98 10.99 13.26 -10.78
CA ARG A 98 12.29 13.93 -10.72
C ARG A 98 13.19 13.16 -9.76
N TYR A 99 14.49 13.25 -9.98
CA TYR A 99 15.50 12.69 -9.09
C TYR A 99 16.75 13.57 -9.16
N PRO A 100 17.39 13.89 -8.03
CA PRO A 100 18.60 14.69 -8.03
C PRO A 100 19.76 13.87 -8.61
N LEU A 101 20.51 14.45 -9.54
CA LEU A 101 21.66 13.84 -10.18
C LEU A 101 22.89 14.73 -9.99
N PRO A 102 24.05 14.20 -9.55
CA PRO A 102 25.25 15.00 -9.43
C PRO A 102 25.75 15.42 -10.82
N VAL A 103 26.10 16.70 -10.99
CA VAL A 103 26.56 17.27 -12.29
C VAL A 103 27.81 16.54 -12.80
N GLU A 104 28.73 16.18 -11.90
CA GLU A 104 29.99 15.52 -12.25
C GLU A 104 29.81 14.09 -12.77
N HIS A 105 28.71 13.43 -12.39
CA HIS A 105 28.50 12.01 -12.66
C HIS A 105 27.07 11.72 -13.11
N LEU A 106 26.77 12.09 -14.36
CA LEU A 106 25.47 11.87 -14.97
C LEU A 106 25.26 10.40 -15.40
N PRO A 107 24.07 9.83 -15.18
CA PRO A 107 23.73 8.50 -15.60
C PRO A 107 23.57 8.41 -17.13
N PRO A 108 23.81 7.23 -17.73
CA PRO A 108 23.54 7.03 -19.14
C PRO A 108 22.04 7.12 -19.43
N VAL A 109 21.66 8.10 -20.26
CA VAL A 109 20.28 8.33 -20.70
C VAL A 109 19.76 7.09 -21.45
N GLY A 110 18.50 6.71 -21.19
CA GLY A 110 17.85 5.58 -21.84
C GLY A 110 18.28 4.19 -21.35
N LYS A 111 19.21 4.09 -20.39
CA LYS A 111 19.62 2.82 -19.79
C LYS A 111 18.99 2.64 -18.40
N PRO A 112 18.63 1.40 -18.01
CA PRO A 112 18.17 1.13 -16.64
C PRO A 112 19.31 1.26 -15.62
N VAL A 113 19.07 2.07 -14.60
CA VAL A 113 19.99 2.38 -13.52
C VAL A 113 19.29 2.12 -12.18
N ALA A 114 19.99 1.56 -11.21
CA ALA A 114 19.47 1.38 -9.86
C ALA A 114 19.67 2.67 -9.05
N THR A 115 18.64 3.03 -8.30
CA THR A 115 18.62 4.16 -7.36
C THR A 115 18.21 3.64 -5.98
N GLU A 116 18.70 4.29 -4.94
CA GLU A 116 18.43 3.86 -3.57
C GLU A 116 16.96 4.03 -3.17
N GLN A 117 16.31 5.10 -3.62
CA GLN A 117 14.93 5.40 -3.22
C GLN A 117 13.85 4.77 -4.11
N TYR A 118 14.11 4.65 -5.42
CA TYR A 118 13.09 4.26 -6.39
C TYR A 118 13.38 2.92 -7.09
N GLY A 119 14.49 2.26 -6.72
CA GLY A 119 14.92 1.02 -7.35
C GLY A 119 15.39 1.26 -8.78
N ILE A 120 15.09 0.34 -9.70
CA ILE A 120 15.58 0.42 -11.07
C ILE A 120 14.68 1.35 -11.91
N VAL A 121 15.26 2.43 -12.39
CA VAL A 121 14.62 3.49 -13.18
C VAL A 121 15.41 3.75 -14.46
N VAL A 122 14.77 4.36 -15.45
CA VAL A 122 15.42 4.83 -16.68
C VAL A 122 15.32 6.34 -16.70
N PHE A 123 16.46 7.02 -16.84
CA PHE A 123 16.51 8.46 -17.03
C PHE A 123 16.23 8.79 -18.49
N ASN A 124 15.22 9.64 -18.73
CA ASN A 124 14.85 10.10 -20.06
C ASN A 124 15.59 11.37 -20.44
N GLU A 125 15.75 12.28 -19.48
CA GLU A 125 16.26 13.63 -19.71
C GLU A 125 16.86 14.15 -18.40
N VAL A 126 17.87 15.01 -18.53
CA VAL A 126 18.48 15.74 -17.42
C VAL A 126 18.22 17.23 -17.66
N SER A 127 17.46 17.87 -16.78
CA SER A 127 16.85 19.17 -17.03
C SER A 127 17.77 20.38 -16.79
N GLY A 128 19.04 20.20 -16.44
CA GLY A 128 20.02 21.29 -16.23
C GLY A 128 19.71 22.26 -15.07
N GLU A 129 18.48 22.24 -14.55
CA GLU A 129 18.01 22.97 -13.38
C GLU A 129 18.71 22.45 -12.12
N LEU A 130 19.39 23.35 -11.41
CA LEU A 130 20.02 23.04 -10.12
C LEU A 130 18.96 22.73 -9.05
N VAL A 131 19.28 21.75 -8.21
CA VAL A 131 18.47 21.34 -7.08
C VAL A 131 18.76 22.28 -5.92
N GLU A 132 17.71 22.87 -5.35
CA GLU A 132 17.86 23.67 -4.14
C GLU A 132 18.18 22.77 -2.94
N ALA A 133 19.14 23.19 -2.10
CA ALA A 133 19.60 22.41 -0.95
C ALA A 133 18.47 22.00 0.01
N ARG A 134 17.43 22.83 0.16
CA ARG A 134 16.25 22.54 1.00
C ARG A 134 15.46 21.33 0.51
N ASP A 135 15.27 21.20 -0.80
CA ASP A 135 14.51 20.10 -1.41
C ASP A 135 15.30 18.80 -1.36
N LEU A 136 16.64 18.91 -1.49
CA LEU A 136 17.56 17.80 -1.37
C LEU A 136 17.51 17.19 0.05
N THR A 137 17.65 18.00 1.11
CA THR A 137 17.65 17.49 2.48
C THR A 137 16.27 16.95 2.91
N ALA A 138 15.17 17.57 2.46
CA ALA A 138 13.83 17.15 2.83
C ALA A 138 13.37 15.85 2.15
N SER A 139 13.68 15.68 0.87
CA SER A 139 13.16 14.56 0.06
C SER A 139 14.21 13.50 -0.27
N TYR A 140 15.49 13.88 -0.30
CA TYR A 140 16.60 13.05 -0.77
C TYR A 140 17.81 13.09 0.19
N PRO A 141 17.65 12.68 1.47
CA PRO A 141 18.72 12.78 2.46
C PRO A 141 19.97 11.97 2.11
N ASN A 142 19.81 10.91 1.32
CA ASN A 142 20.90 10.06 0.83
C ASN A 142 21.66 10.65 -0.37
N ALA A 143 21.06 11.59 -1.10
CA ALA A 143 21.70 12.32 -2.19
C ALA A 143 22.37 13.61 -1.68
N ALA A 144 22.33 13.91 -0.38
CA ALA A 144 23.03 15.04 0.21
C ALA A 144 24.53 14.74 0.45
N CYS A 145 25.15 13.89 -0.37
CA CYS A 145 26.57 13.59 -0.24
C CYS A 145 27.40 14.78 -0.74
N ALA A 146 28.11 15.39 0.23
CA ALA A 146 29.26 16.29 0.15
C ALA A 146 29.48 17.07 -1.15
N ASN A 147 29.17 18.37 -1.11
CA ASN A 147 29.74 19.44 -1.95
C ASN A 147 29.64 19.30 -3.48
N ALA A 148 28.72 18.48 -4.00
CA ALA A 148 28.45 18.42 -5.43
C ALA A 148 27.21 19.27 -5.78
N ASP A 149 27.26 19.94 -6.93
CA ASP A 149 26.07 20.52 -7.54
C ASP A 149 25.16 19.40 -8.07
N TYR A 150 23.87 19.48 -7.74
CA TYR A 150 22.87 18.52 -8.19
C TYR A 150 21.96 19.18 -9.22
N ILE A 151 21.61 18.45 -10.28
CA ILE A 151 20.62 18.84 -11.26
C ILE A 151 19.46 17.86 -11.29
N TRP A 152 18.28 18.34 -11.66
CA TRP A 152 17.12 17.47 -11.78
C TRP A 152 17.21 16.54 -13.01
N GLY A 153 16.92 15.26 -12.79
CA GLY A 153 16.75 14.26 -13.84
C GLY A 153 15.30 13.75 -13.89
N ARG A 154 14.70 13.70 -15.08
CA ARG A 154 13.40 13.07 -15.30
C ARG A 154 13.56 11.59 -15.52
N TRP A 155 12.83 10.79 -14.75
CA TRP A 155 12.91 9.34 -14.83
C TRP A 155 11.55 8.69 -15.14
N ARG A 156 11.60 7.46 -15.64
CA ARG A 156 10.45 6.58 -15.77
C ARG A 156 10.79 5.18 -15.26
N SER A 157 9.77 4.40 -14.95
CA SER A 157 9.97 2.98 -14.66
C SER A 157 10.50 2.26 -15.91
N ALA A 158 11.46 1.37 -15.69
CA ALA A 158 11.98 0.50 -16.75
C ALA A 158 10.89 -0.47 -17.24
N THR A 159 10.84 -0.70 -18.55
CA THR A 159 9.99 -1.74 -19.14
C THR A 159 10.60 -3.12 -18.95
N LEU A 160 9.79 -4.19 -19.06
CA LEU A 160 10.31 -5.55 -18.96
C LEU A 160 11.41 -5.82 -20.00
N SER A 161 11.22 -5.37 -21.24
CA SER A 161 12.18 -5.54 -22.33
C SER A 161 13.52 -4.87 -22.02
N GLU A 162 13.51 -3.67 -21.47
CA GLU A 162 14.73 -2.95 -21.06
C GLU A 162 15.44 -3.66 -19.92
N LEU A 163 14.70 -4.14 -18.92
CA LEU A 163 15.26 -4.88 -17.79
C LEU A 163 15.89 -6.22 -18.22
N VAL A 164 15.35 -6.87 -19.25
CA VAL A 164 15.90 -8.12 -19.80
C VAL A 164 17.17 -7.84 -20.60
N ARG A 165 17.21 -6.76 -21.38
CA ARG A 165 18.39 -6.34 -22.17
C ARG A 165 19.55 -5.79 -21.33
N THR A 166 19.29 -5.40 -20.09
CA THR A 166 20.31 -4.80 -19.22
C THR A 166 21.27 -5.85 -18.67
N TRP A 167 22.56 -5.60 -18.87
CA TRP A 167 23.63 -6.40 -18.31
C TRP A 167 23.80 -6.10 -16.81
N PRO A 168 23.87 -7.13 -15.94
CA PRO A 168 24.06 -6.94 -14.51
C PRO A 168 25.48 -6.42 -14.20
N ALA A 169 25.60 -5.61 -13.15
CA ALA A 169 26.87 -5.32 -12.54
C ALA A 169 27.50 -6.61 -11.97
N ARG A 170 28.82 -6.76 -12.14
CA ARG A 170 29.57 -7.92 -11.63
C ARG A 170 29.78 -7.87 -10.12
N SER A 171 29.85 -6.66 -9.56
CA SER A 171 30.08 -6.41 -8.14
C SER A 171 28.93 -5.59 -7.55
N PRO A 172 28.63 -5.75 -6.25
CA PRO A 172 27.67 -4.88 -5.56
C PRO A 172 28.18 -3.44 -5.51
N PRO A 173 27.27 -2.45 -5.42
CA PRO A 173 27.64 -1.05 -5.44
C PRO A 173 28.50 -0.68 -4.23
N GLY A 174 29.64 -0.04 -4.49
CA GLY A 174 30.54 0.47 -3.47
C GLY A 174 29.99 1.72 -2.76
N ALA A 175 30.68 2.17 -1.70
CA ALA A 175 30.26 3.37 -0.95
C ALA A 175 30.20 4.63 -1.83
N HIS A 176 31.14 4.79 -2.76
CA HIS A 176 31.18 5.93 -3.69
C HIS A 176 30.03 5.90 -4.72
N GLU A 177 29.65 4.71 -5.19
CA GLU A 177 28.52 4.59 -6.13
C GLU A 177 27.18 4.81 -5.44
N ARG A 178 27.09 4.45 -4.15
CA ARG A 178 25.92 4.79 -3.32
C ARG A 178 25.85 6.28 -3.03
N SER A 179 26.98 6.93 -2.72
CA SER A 179 27.02 8.38 -2.50
C SER A 179 26.68 9.19 -3.76
N ARG A 180 26.96 8.64 -4.95
CA ARG A 180 26.51 9.21 -6.23
C ARG A 180 24.97 9.17 -6.41
N GLY A 181 24.28 8.34 -5.63
CA GLY A 181 22.82 8.18 -5.67
C GLY A 181 22.31 7.20 -6.74
N TRP A 182 23.16 6.76 -7.65
CA TRP A 182 22.79 5.80 -8.70
C TRP A 182 23.93 4.84 -9.06
N TRP A 183 23.60 3.60 -9.44
CA TRP A 183 24.58 2.57 -9.83
C TRP A 183 24.02 1.61 -10.88
N GLN A 184 24.91 0.82 -11.50
CA GLN A 184 24.48 -0.22 -12.42
C GLN A 184 23.77 -1.35 -11.65
N PRO A 185 22.56 -1.77 -12.06
CA PRO A 185 21.80 -2.76 -11.33
C PRO A 185 22.54 -4.09 -11.17
N THR A 186 22.46 -4.66 -9.96
CA THR A 186 22.98 -6.01 -9.69
C THR A 186 22.01 -7.09 -10.18
N LEU A 187 22.49 -8.34 -10.32
CA LEU A 187 21.64 -9.46 -10.74
C LEU A 187 20.44 -9.71 -9.78
N PRO A 188 20.61 -9.65 -8.44
CA PRO A 188 19.48 -9.79 -7.52
C PRO A 188 18.42 -8.68 -7.70
N GLU A 189 18.85 -7.42 -7.85
CA GLU A 189 17.95 -6.28 -8.08
C GLU A 189 17.17 -6.44 -9.40
N LEU A 190 17.86 -6.85 -10.48
CA LEU A 190 17.22 -7.12 -11.78
C LEU A 190 16.21 -8.26 -11.71
N ARG A 191 16.46 -9.31 -10.92
CA ARG A 191 15.49 -10.41 -10.75
C ARG A 191 14.18 -9.91 -10.13
N VAL A 192 14.27 -9.14 -9.06
CA VAL A 192 13.10 -8.56 -8.38
C VAL A 192 12.35 -7.59 -9.31
N ALA A 193 13.08 -6.71 -10.00
CA ALA A 193 12.47 -5.77 -10.93
C ALA A 193 11.79 -6.46 -12.11
N ARG A 194 12.40 -7.50 -12.70
CA ARG A 194 11.80 -8.31 -13.78
C ARG A 194 10.53 -9.02 -13.31
N GLN A 195 10.52 -9.57 -12.10
CA GLN A 195 9.33 -10.21 -11.53
C GLN A 195 8.19 -9.21 -11.33
N ASN A 196 8.49 -8.03 -10.78
CA ASN A 196 7.51 -6.97 -10.59
C ASN A 196 6.97 -6.44 -11.92
N ALA A 197 7.83 -6.21 -12.91
CA ALA A 197 7.42 -5.78 -14.25
C ALA A 197 6.48 -6.80 -14.92
N ARG A 198 6.83 -8.10 -14.86
CA ARG A 198 5.96 -9.18 -15.37
C ARG A 198 4.59 -9.19 -14.67
N SER A 199 4.56 -9.01 -13.35
CA SER A 199 3.31 -8.97 -12.58
C SER A 199 2.44 -7.78 -12.98
N MET A 200 3.06 -6.62 -13.20
CA MET A 200 2.37 -5.40 -13.64
C MET A 200 1.79 -5.53 -15.05
N GLU A 201 2.52 -6.13 -15.99
CA GLU A 201 2.01 -6.40 -17.35
C GLU A 201 0.80 -7.35 -17.32
N ARG A 202 0.86 -8.44 -16.54
CA ARG A 202 -0.29 -9.34 -16.36
C ARG A 202 -1.51 -8.63 -15.81
N ARG A 203 -1.34 -7.75 -14.81
CA ARG A 203 -2.42 -6.96 -14.24
C ARG A 203 -3.02 -5.98 -15.24
N LYS A 204 -2.21 -5.35 -16.09
CA LYS A 204 -2.69 -4.47 -17.16
C LYS A 204 -3.52 -5.27 -18.18
N HIS A 205 -2.99 -6.39 -18.65
CA HIS A 205 -3.67 -7.27 -19.61
C HIS A 205 -5.01 -7.79 -19.05
N SER A 206 -5.05 -8.22 -17.79
CA SER A 206 -6.29 -8.65 -17.13
C SER A 206 -7.33 -7.52 -17.02
N ARG A 207 -6.90 -6.28 -16.78
CA ARG A 207 -7.79 -5.11 -16.71
C ARG A 207 -8.33 -4.72 -18.08
N GLU A 208 -7.52 -4.81 -19.11
CA GLU A 208 -7.93 -4.55 -20.49
C GLU A 208 -8.96 -5.59 -20.95
N LEU A 209 -8.70 -6.88 -20.70
CA LEU A 209 -9.65 -7.96 -20.97
C LEU A 209 -10.98 -7.79 -20.22
N SER A 210 -10.96 -7.33 -18.96
CA SER A 210 -12.18 -7.09 -18.19
C SER A 210 -12.96 -5.84 -18.62
N ARG A 211 -12.34 -4.94 -19.39
CA ARG A 211 -12.98 -3.70 -19.87
C ARG A 211 -13.63 -3.88 -21.25
N VAL A 212 -13.21 -4.92 -21.98
CA VAL A 212 -13.74 -5.28 -23.31
C VAL A 212 -14.90 -6.28 -23.22
N ARG A 213 -15.11 -6.91 -22.05
CA ARG A 213 -16.31 -7.69 -21.71
C ARG A 213 -17.36 -6.80 -21.07
#